data_AF-A0A958FZD5-F1
#
_entry.id   AF-A0A958FZD5-F1
#
_cell.length_a   1.000
_cell.length_b   1.000
_cell.length_c   1.000
_cell.angle_alpha   90.00
_cell.angle_beta   90.00
_cell.angle_gamma   90.00
#
_symmetry.space_group_name_H-M   'P 1'
#
loop_
_entity.id
_entity.type
_entity.pdbx_description
1 polymer ?
#
loop_
_entity_poly.entity_id
_entity_poly.type
_entity_poly.pdbx_seq_one_letter_code
_entity_poly.pdbx_strand_id
1 'polypeptide(L)' 'LVVIGMGDLGKITRVAGPLLGAPFTYVYTDGQESTAPGQLSATQMQQIYDLLGVGYE' A
#
# COMPACT_ATOMS: atom_id res chain seq x y z
N LEU A 1 2.19 -7.34 -14.07
CA LEU A 1 1.91 -8.28 -12.95
C LEU A 1 1.82 -7.47 -11.67
N VAL A 2 0.91 -7.79 -10.75
CA VAL A 2 0.85 -7.20 -9.41
C VAL A 2 1.07 -8.32 -8.40
N VAL A 3 2.19 -8.27 -7.68
CA VAL A 3 2.56 -9.26 -6.66
C VAL A 3 2.36 -8.63 -5.28
N ILE A 4 1.61 -9.32 -4.42
CA ILE A 4 1.25 -8.83 -3.10
C ILE A 4 1.46 -9.96 -2.08
N GLY A 5 2.27 -9.71 -1.06
CA GLY A 5 2.31 -10.50 0.15
C GLY A 5 1.12 -10.18 1.05
N MET A 6 0.40 -11.21 1.51
CA MET A 6 -0.72 -11.04 2.44
C MET A 6 -0.25 -10.98 3.90
N GLY A 7 -1.09 -10.45 4.78
CA GLY A 7 -0.85 -10.38 6.22
C GLY A 7 0.17 -9.32 6.60
N ASP A 8 0.50 -9.26 7.89
CA ASP A 8 1.35 -8.19 8.44
C ASP A 8 2.75 -8.16 7.83
N LEU A 9 3.38 -9.32 7.66
CA LEU A 9 4.71 -9.42 7.03
C LEU A 9 4.69 -9.01 5.56
N GLY A 10 3.54 -9.15 4.88
CA GLY A 10 3.38 -8.82 3.47
C GLY A 10 3.19 -7.33 3.19
N LYS A 11 2.90 -6.50 4.21
CA LYS A 11 2.64 -5.05 4.07
C LYS A 11 3.73 -4.31 3.29
N ILE A 12 5.00 -4.66 3.50
CA ILE A 12 6.12 -4.01 2.81
C ILE A 12 6.04 -4.18 1.28
N THR A 13 5.54 -5.31 0.79
CA THR A 13 5.38 -5.54 -0.65
C THR A 13 4.30 -4.65 -1.26
N ARG A 14 3.29 -4.24 -0.47
CA ARG A 14 2.24 -3.32 -0.91
C ARG A 14 2.74 -1.89 -1.04
N VAL A 15 3.70 -1.50 -0.19
CA VAL A 15 4.32 -0.17 -0.19
C VAL A 15 5.40 -0.09 -1.26
N ALA A 16 6.36 -1.02 -1.23
CA ALA A 16 7.54 -1.00 -2.08
C ALA A 16 7.28 -1.56 -3.49
N GLY A 17 6.23 -2.37 -3.68
CA GLY A 17 5.90 -2.97 -4.97
C GLY A 17 5.82 -1.94 -6.09
N PRO A 18 5.04 -0.85 -5.95
CA PRO A 18 4.99 0.22 -6.95
C PRO A 18 6.34 0.88 -7.23
N LEU A 19 7.18 1.05 -6.21
CA LEU A 19 8.51 1.63 -6.32
C LEU A 19 9.52 0.69 -7.03
N LEU A 20 9.20 -0.61 -7.10
CA LEU A 20 10.05 -1.66 -7.66
C LEU A 20 9.48 -2.28 -8.95
N GLY A 21 8.47 -1.64 -9.57
CA GLY A 21 7.98 -2.00 -10.89
C GLY A 21 6.58 -2.62 -10.95
N ALA A 22 5.87 -2.78 -9.83
CA ALA A 22 4.43 -3.03 -9.88
C ALA A 22 3.71 -1.75 -10.39
N PRO A 23 2.68 -1.87 -11.25
CA PRO A 23 2.01 -0.68 -11.79
C PRO A 23 1.17 0.06 -10.74
N PHE A 24 0.72 -0.62 -9.68
CA PHE A 24 -0.08 -0.07 -8.59
C PHE A 24 -0.13 -1.05 -7.41
N THR A 25 -0.76 -0.62 -6.31
CA THR A 25 -1.08 -1.42 -5.13
C THR A 25 -2.54 -1.19 -4.71
N TYR A 26 -3.05 -1.97 -3.76
CA TYR A 26 -4.41 -1.86 -3.27
C TYR A 26 -4.44 -1.29 -1.86
N VAL A 27 -5.29 -0.28 -1.65
CA VAL A 27 -5.62 0.32 -0.36
C VAL A 27 -7.11 0.14 -0.06
N TYR A 28 -7.52 0.29 1.20
CA TYR A 28 -8.94 0.35 1.56
C TYR A 28 -9.36 1.78 1.92
N THR A 29 -10.64 2.09 1.75
CA THR A 29 -11.19 3.42 2.07
C THR A 29 -11.20 3.63 3.58
N ASP A 30 -10.72 4.77 4.05
CA ASP A 30 -10.77 5.11 5.47
C ASP A 30 -12.20 5.02 6.03
N GLY A 31 -12.35 4.40 7.20
CA GLY A 31 -13.66 4.12 7.81
C GLY A 31 -14.41 2.92 7.21
N GLN A 32 -13.80 2.16 6.29
CA GLN A 32 -14.30 0.87 5.79
C GLN A 32 -13.36 -0.27 6.21
N GLU A 33 -13.85 -1.50 6.17
CA GLU A 33 -13.03 -2.68 6.43
C GLU A 33 -12.11 -2.98 5.24
N SER A 34 -10.90 -3.47 5.55
CA SER A 34 -9.98 -4.00 4.54
C SER A 34 -10.54 -5.27 3.91
N THR A 35 -10.40 -5.43 2.59
CA THR A 35 -10.88 -6.62 1.89
C THR A 35 -9.85 -7.75 1.85
N ALA A 36 -8.58 -7.46 2.17
CA ALA A 36 -7.51 -8.45 2.20
C ALA A 36 -6.55 -8.26 3.41
N PRO A 37 -6.02 -9.35 4.00
CA PRO A 37 -5.06 -9.26 5.10
C PRO A 37 -3.82 -8.43 4.74
N GLY A 38 -3.46 -7.52 5.64
CA GLY A 38 -2.31 -6.63 5.48
C GLY A 38 -2.50 -5.47 4.52
N GLN A 39 -3.72 -5.21 4.03
CA GLN A 39 -4.03 -4.01 3.27
C GLN A 39 -3.92 -2.77 4.17
N LEU A 40 -3.44 -1.66 3.60
CA LEU A 40 -3.32 -0.37 4.29
C LEU A 40 -4.46 0.55 3.87
N SER A 41 -4.83 1.50 4.73
CA SER A 41 -5.82 2.51 4.35
C SER A 41 -5.21 3.48 3.34
N ALA A 42 -6.07 4.20 2.59
CA ALA A 42 -5.62 5.23 1.67
C ALA A 42 -4.78 6.30 2.39
N THR A 43 -5.24 6.78 3.55
CA THR A 43 -4.50 7.75 4.38
C THR A 43 -3.15 7.20 4.84
N GLN A 44 -3.08 5.94 5.31
CA GLN A 44 -1.82 5.32 5.73
C GLN A 44 -0.82 5.22 4.59
N MET A 45 -1.27 4.81 3.39
CA MET A 45 -0.40 4.70 2.22
C MET A 45 0.15 6.07 1.81
N GLN A 46 -0.70 7.11 1.81
CA GLN A 46 -0.28 8.47 1.48
C GLN A 46 0.78 8.97 2.47
N GLN A 47 0.55 8.82 3.78
CA GLN A 47 1.51 9.21 4.81
C GLN A 47 2.87 8.52 4.62
N ILE A 48 2.87 7.24 4.27
CA ILE A 48 4.11 6.49 4.00
C ILE A 48 4.80 7.06 2.75
N TYR A 49 4.06 7.33 1.68
CA TYR A 49 4.63 7.85 0.44
C TYR A 49 5.15 9.29 0.60
N ASP A 50 4.49 10.12 1.41
CA ASP A 50 4.98 11.46 1.78
C ASP A 50 6.29 11.36 2.57
N LEU A 51 6.37 10.46 3.56
CA LEU A 51 7.58 10.21 4.34
C LEU A 51 8.75 9.69 3.49
N LEU A 52 8.43 8.93 2.43
CA LEU A 52 9.42 8.42 1.48
C LEU A 52 9.78 9.45 0.38
N GLY A 53 9.11 10.60 0.32
CA GLY A 53 9.34 11.61 -0.72
C GLY A 53 8.85 11.20 -2.11
N VAL A 54 7.87 10.30 -2.18
CA VAL A 54 7.27 9.77 -3.43
C VAL A 54 5.75 9.96 -3.49
N GLY A 55 5.18 10.70 -2.52
CA GLY A 55 3.78 11.12 -2.51
C GLY A 55 3.48 12.17 -3.58
N TYR A 56 2.20 12.31 -3.91
CA TYR A 56 1.71 13.38 -4.78
C TYR A 56 1.48 14.67 -3.97
N GLU A 57 1.72 15.83 -4.59
CA GLU A 57 1.41 17.16 -4.04
C GLU A 57 -0.10 17.43 -3.89
#